data_AF-A0A3D0P0F5-F1
#
_entry.id   AF-A0A3D0P0F5-F1
#
_cell.length_a   1.000
_cell.length_b   1.000
_cell.length_c   1.000
_cell.angle_alpha   90.00
_cell.angle_beta   90.00
_cell.angle_gamma   90.00
#
_symmetry.space_group_name_H-M   'P 1'
#
loop_
_entity.id
_entity.type
_entity.pdbx_description
1 polymer ?
#
loop_
_entity_poly.entity_id
_entity_poly.type
_entity_poly.pdbx_seq_one_letter_code
_entity_poly.pdbx_strand_id
1 'polypeptide(L)'
;LKPEKRARIAQETLDIYAPIAHRLGMGKIRGELEDLSFQNLYPAEYERLSKEVESRRPELEAALSRITSTIETRLKENDVPYIEVQGRVKRLYSLW
;
A
#
# COMPACT_ATOMS: atom_id res chain seq x y z
N LEU A 1 -11.80 5.27 21.70
CA LEU A 1 -11.05 6.52 22.04
C LEU A 1 -11.87 7.72 21.56
N LYS A 2 -11.86 8.84 22.29
CA LYS A 2 -12.51 10.08 21.81
C LYS A 2 -11.90 10.50 20.46
N PRO A 3 -12.67 11.07 19.52
CA PRO A 3 -12.19 11.47 18.19
C PRO A 3 -10.90 12.31 18.24
N GLU A 4 -10.84 13.32 19.11
CA GLU A 4 -9.66 14.17 19.31
C GLU A 4 -8.42 13.38 19.70
N LYS A 5 -8.57 12.39 20.60
CA LYS A 5 -7.45 11.54 21.02
C LYS A 5 -6.96 10.64 19.89
N ARG A 6 -7.86 10.18 19.01
CA ARG A 6 -7.48 9.40 17.82
C ARG A 6 -6.73 10.25 16.81
N ALA A 7 -7.23 11.44 16.51
CA ALA A 7 -6.56 12.38 15.60
C ALA A 7 -5.16 12.75 16.09
N ARG A 8 -5.00 13.06 17.39
CA ARG A 8 -3.68 13.38 17.96
C ARG A 8 -2.69 12.22 17.81
N ILE A 9 -3.10 10.99 18.12
CA ILE A 9 -2.24 9.80 18.00
C ILE A 9 -1.90 9.53 16.53
N ALA A 10 -2.87 9.67 15.63
CA ALA A 10 -2.65 9.48 14.20
C ALA A 10 -1.67 10.52 13.63
N GLN A 11 -1.77 11.78 14.06
CA GLN A 11 -0.83 12.83 13.67
C GLN A 11 0.60 12.52 14.15
N GLU A 12 0.75 12.21 15.45
CA GLU A 12 2.04 11.80 16.01
C GLU A 12 2.63 10.58 15.28
N THR A 13 1.76 9.65 14.86
CA THR A 13 2.14 8.46 14.11
C THR A 13 2.71 8.77 12.73
N LEU A 14 2.10 9.70 11.99
CA LEU A 14 2.66 10.14 10.71
C LEU A 14 3.94 10.96 10.88
N ASP A 15 3.99 11.83 11.88
CA ASP A 15 5.11 12.77 12.02
C ASP A 15 6.35 12.12 12.62
N ILE A 16 6.17 11.12 13.50
CA ILE A 16 7.26 10.54 14.29
C ILE A 16 7.42 9.05 13.97
N TYR A 17 6.41 8.23 14.22
CA TYR A 17 6.57 6.77 14.22
C TYR A 17 6.73 6.18 12.82
N ALA A 18 5.99 6.67 11.82
CA ALA A 18 6.13 6.22 10.43
C ALA A 18 7.52 6.55 9.85
N PRO A 19 8.08 7.77 10.03
CA PRO A 19 9.46 8.08 9.64
C PRO A 19 10.52 7.25 10.38
N ILE A 20 10.31 6.93 11.66
CA ILE A 20 11.21 6.03 12.40
C ILE A 20 11.16 4.62 11.78
N ALA A 21 9.97 4.07 11.56
CA ALA A 21 9.80 2.76 10.91
C ALA A 21 10.44 2.74 9.51
N HIS A 22 10.33 3.84 8.76
CA HIS A 22 11.01 3.99 7.48
C HIS A 22 12.53 3.89 7.60
N ARG A 23 13.13 4.65 8.52
CA ARG A 23 14.60 4.68 8.73
C ARG A 23 15.14 3.32 9.20
N LEU A 24 14.33 2.54 9.91
CA LEU A 24 14.67 1.19 10.35
C LEU A 24 14.43 0.11 9.28
N GLY A 25 14.02 0.50 8.06
CA GLY A 25 13.69 -0.46 6.99
C GLY A 25 12.41 -1.27 7.23
N MET A 26 11.59 -0.88 8.21
CA MET A 26 10.36 -1.58 8.59
C MET A 26 9.18 -1.20 7.69
N GLY A 27 9.33 -1.41 6.38
CA GLY A 27 8.36 -0.95 5.36
C GLY A 27 6.93 -1.45 5.55
N LYS A 28 6.75 -2.69 6.05
CA LYS A 28 5.41 -3.23 6.35
C LYS A 28 4.72 -2.45 7.46
N ILE A 29 5.42 -2.25 8.58
CA ILE A 29 4.91 -1.52 9.75
C ILE A 29 4.66 -0.06 9.39
N ARG A 30 5.62 0.59 8.71
CA ARG A 30 5.45 1.94 8.20
C ARG A 30 4.15 2.08 7.41
N GLY A 31 3.91 1.20 6.44
CA GLY A 31 2.71 1.26 5.61
C GLY A 31 1.41 1.05 6.40
N GLU A 32 1.41 0.19 7.41
CA GLU A 32 0.25 0.02 8.32
C GLU A 32 -0.01 1.26 9.18
N LEU A 33 1.06 1.87 9.73
CA LEU A 33 0.97 3.11 10.50
C LEU A 33 0.44 4.26 9.65
N GLU A 34 0.92 4.37 8.42
CA GLU A 34 0.50 5.38 7.44
C GLU A 34 -0.98 5.23 7.08
N ASP A 35 -1.43 4.05 6.66
CA ASP A 35 -2.84 3.82 6.26
C ASP A 35 -3.82 4.03 7.43
N LEU A 36 -3.48 3.54 8.63
CA LEU A 36 -4.34 3.73 9.81
C LEU A 36 -4.41 5.20 10.23
N SER A 37 -3.30 5.93 10.14
CA SER A 37 -3.29 7.34 10.48
C SER A 37 -4.06 8.17 9.45
N PHE A 38 -3.92 7.85 8.17
CA PHE A 38 -4.68 8.45 7.08
C PHE A 38 -6.18 8.29 7.29
N GLN A 39 -6.65 7.08 7.63
CA GLN A 39 -8.05 6.82 7.91
C GLN A 39 -8.62 7.67 9.07
N ASN A 40 -7.81 7.95 10.10
CA ASN A 40 -8.25 8.68 11.29
C ASN A 40 -8.14 10.21 11.15
N LEU A 41 -7.20 10.71 10.33
CA LEU A 41 -7.01 12.15 10.10
C LEU A 41 -7.90 12.67 8.96
N TYR A 42 -8.06 11.86 7.90
CA TYR A 42 -8.74 12.27 6.67
C TYR A 42 -9.77 11.21 6.24
N PRO A 43 -10.81 10.94 7.06
CA PRO A 43 -11.76 9.85 6.82
C PRO A 43 -12.53 9.99 5.50
N ALA A 44 -12.88 11.21 5.10
CA ALA A 44 -13.58 11.46 3.84
C ALA A 44 -12.72 11.15 2.61
N GLU A 45 -11.45 11.57 2.62
CA GLU A 45 -10.51 11.28 1.54
C GLU A 45 -10.16 9.79 1.50
N TYR A 46 -9.98 9.15 2.66
CA TYR A 46 -9.79 7.72 2.76
C TYR A 46 -10.95 6.96 2.11
N GLU A 47 -12.19 7.31 2.44
CA GLU A 47 -13.38 6.66 1.89
C GLU A 47 -13.49 6.87 0.37
N ARG A 48 -13.25 8.10 -0.10
CA ARG A 48 -13.25 8.42 -1.53
C ARG A 48 -12.21 7.59 -2.29
N LEU A 49 -10.96 7.62 -1.84
CA LEU A 49 -9.86 6.93 -2.50
C LEU A 49 -10.04 5.40 -2.43
N SER A 50 -10.52 4.88 -1.31
CA SER A 50 -10.82 3.45 -1.17
C SER A 50 -11.89 3.00 -2.17
N LYS A 51 -12.93 3.79 -2.42
CA LYS A 51 -13.96 3.48 -3.43
C LYS A 51 -13.40 3.51 -4.85
N GLU A 52 -12.55 4.49 -5.15
CA GLU A 52 -11.90 4.59 -6.46
C GLU A 52 -10.93 3.43 -6.73
N VAL A 53 -10.15 3.03 -5.72
CA VAL A 53 -9.25 1.88 -5.83
C VAL A 53 -10.06 0.59 -5.98
N GLU A 54 -11.16 0.44 -5.24
CA GLU A 54 -11.99 -0.75 -5.31
C GLU A 54 -12.70 -0.90 -6.67
N SER A 55 -13.18 0.20 -7.26
CA SER A 55 -13.82 0.16 -8.59
C SER A 55 -12.84 -0.27 -9.69
N ARG A 56 -11.55 0.07 -9.54
CA ARG A 56 -10.49 -0.28 -10.48
C ARG A 56 -9.79 -1.61 -10.16
N ARG A 57 -10.06 -2.21 -9.00
CA ARG A 57 -9.40 -3.44 -8.54
C ARG A 57 -9.48 -4.57 -9.58
N PRO A 58 -10.63 -4.89 -10.20
CA PRO A 58 -10.71 -5.99 -11.16
C PRO A 58 -9.81 -5.78 -12.39
N GLU A 59 -9.76 -4.53 -12.89
CA GLU A 59 -8.92 -4.17 -14.04
C GLU A 59 -7.43 -4.27 -13.70
N LEU A 60 -7.05 -3.79 -12.50
CA LEU A 60 -5.69 -3.82 -11.99
C LEU A 60 -5.21 -5.26 -11.73
N GLU A 61 -6.05 -6.12 -11.14
CA GLU A 61 -5.74 -7.53 -10.91
C GLU A 61 -5.55 -8.28 -12.24
N ALA A 62 -6.43 -8.04 -13.22
CA ALA A 62 -6.29 -8.61 -14.56
C ALA A 62 -5.01 -8.12 -15.26
N ALA A 63 -4.67 -6.84 -15.14
CA ALA A 63 -3.45 -6.28 -15.71
C ALA A 63 -2.19 -6.85 -15.04
N LEU A 64 -2.16 -6.91 -13.70
CA LEU A 64 -1.07 -7.51 -12.94
C LEU A 64 -0.87 -8.96 -13.31
N SER A 65 -1.94 -9.76 -13.39
CA SER A 65 -1.87 -11.16 -13.79
C SER A 65 -1.27 -11.32 -15.19
N ARG A 66 -1.71 -10.52 -16.17
CA ARG A 66 -1.14 -10.54 -17.53
C ARG A 66 0.36 -10.18 -17.54
N ILE A 67 0.75 -9.15 -16.78
CA ILE A 67 2.15 -8.71 -16.71
C ILE A 67 3.01 -9.78 -16.05
N THR A 68 2.57 -10.35 -14.92
CA THR A 68 3.26 -11.43 -14.22
C THR A 68 3.47 -12.63 -15.15
N SER A 69 2.42 -13.12 -15.80
CA SER A 69 2.52 -14.25 -16.73
C SER A 69 3.45 -13.97 -17.90
N THR A 70 3.47 -12.73 -18.39
CA THR A 70 4.39 -12.32 -19.47
C THR A 70 5.83 -12.34 -19.00
N ILE A 71 6.12 -11.81 -17.81
CA ILE A 71 7.46 -11.81 -17.22
C ILE A 71 7.93 -13.24 -16.98
N GLU A 72 7.09 -14.09 -16.37
CA GLU A 72 7.42 -15.49 -16.11
C GLU A 72 7.72 -16.27 -17.38
N THR A 73 6.92 -16.08 -18.44
CA THR A 73 7.17 -16.70 -19.75
C THR A 73 8.52 -16.27 -20.31
N ARG A 74 8.82 -14.97 -20.27
CA ARG A 74 10.10 -14.44 -20.77
C ARG A 74 11.31 -14.94 -19.96
N LEU A 75 11.18 -15.04 -18.64
CA LEU A 75 12.24 -15.58 -17.79
C LEU A 75 12.53 -17.04 -18.13
N LYS A 76 11.48 -17.85 -18.37
CA LYS A 76 11.62 -19.25 -18.81
C LYS A 76 12.25 -19.37 -20.20
N GLU A 77 11.83 -18.54 -21.16
CA GLU A 77 12.38 -18.55 -22.52
C GLU A 77 13.87 -18.20 -22.58
N ASN A 78 14.40 -17.49 -21.58
CA ASN A 78 15.80 -17.05 -21.52
C ASN A 78 16.62 -17.84 -20.48
N ASP A 79 16.09 -18.96 -19.97
CA ASP A 79 16.74 -19.80 -18.96
C ASP A 79 17.22 -19.02 -17.71
N VAL A 80 16.48 -17.95 -17.34
CA VAL A 80 16.79 -17.14 -16.16
C VAL A 80 16.15 -17.78 -14.94
N PRO A 81 16.94 -18.27 -13.96
CA PRO A 81 16.38 -18.85 -12.74
C PRO A 81 15.72 -17.77 -11.89
N TYR A 82 14.50 -18.02 -11.43
CA TYR A 82 13.76 -17.16 -10.51
C TYR A 82 12.98 -17.99 -9.49
N ILE A 83 12.73 -17.41 -8.31
CA ILE A 83 11.94 -18.07 -7.26
C ILE A 83 10.45 -17.77 -7.47
N GLU A 84 10.11 -16.49 -7.55
CA GLU A 84 8.73 -16.02 -7.70
C GLU A 84 8.69 -14.63 -8.33
N VAL A 85 7.61 -14.34 -9.06
CA VAL A 85 7.28 -12.99 -9.53
C VAL A 85 6.06 -12.52 -8.76
N GLN A 86 6.22 -11.50 -7.93
CA GLN A 86 5.15 -10.96 -7.10
C GLN A 86 4.65 -9.61 -7.63
N GLY A 87 3.34 -9.48 -7.80
CA GLY A 87 2.68 -8.20 -8.00
C GLY A 87 2.41 -7.51 -6.66
N ARG A 88 2.72 -6.22 -6.54
CA ARG A 88 2.44 -5.43 -5.34
C ARG A 88 1.49 -4.27 -5.66
N VAL A 89 0.37 -4.22 -4.94
CA VAL A 89 -0.56 -3.08 -5.00
C VAL A 89 -0.06 -1.95 -4.09
N LYS A 90 -0.22 -0.70 -4.54
CA LYS A 90 0.08 0.48 -3.72
C LYS A 90 -0.92 0.63 -2.58
N ARG A 91 -0.44 1.09 -1.43
CA ARG A 91 -1.28 1.41 -0.26
C ARG A 91 -2.02 2.73 -0.46
N LEU A 92 -3.14 2.92 0.26
CA LEU A 92 -4.00 4.10 0.09
C LEU A 92 -3.26 5.39 0.44
N TYR A 93 -2.52 5.41 1.56
CA TYR A 93 -1.74 6.60 1.91
C TYR A 93 -0.63 6.92 0.89
N SER A 94 -0.12 5.92 0.17
CA SER A 94 0.86 6.13 -0.90
C SER A 94 0.25 6.57 -2.24
N LEU A 95 -1.07 6.51 -2.36
CA LEU A 95 -1.84 6.95 -3.53
C LEU A 95 -2.43 8.35 -3.35
N TRP A 96 -2.68 8.74 -2.10
CA TRP A 96 -3.04 10.10 -1.68
C TRP A 96 -1.84 11.04 -1.79
#